data_AF-A0A8X7CD26-F1
#
_entry.id   AF-A0A8X7CD26-F1
#
_cell.length_a   1.000
_cell.length_b   1.000
_cell.length_c   1.000
_cell.angle_alpha   90.00
_cell.angle_beta   90.00
_cell.angle_gamma   90.00
#
_symmetry.space_group_name_H-M   'P 1'
#
loop_
_entity.id
_entity.type
_entity.pdbx_description
1 polymer ?
#
loop_
_entity_poly.entity_id
_entity_poly.type
_entity_poly.pdbx_seq_one_letter_code
_entity_poly.pdbx_strand_id
1 'polypeptide(L)'
;MAKPQIRKIDEDSSIPPEDKFQYRLQAVVPKSKAARVVEIFPATADNYPKAIAQLKDRFGREDLLVQIYVWDLLPMVMKYAVSGRATTDLPSLYGELESKIRALESYIKKYEVLTEQAKKAINILRENGFTDPNDPVSE
;
A
#
# COMPACT_ATOMS: atom_id res chain seq x y z
N MET A 1 10.74 -21.41 5.74
CA MET A 1 11.69 -20.71 4.85
C MET A 1 11.23 -19.27 4.68
N ALA A 2 12.08 -18.31 5.04
CA ALA A 2 11.75 -16.89 4.96
C ALA A 2 11.61 -16.47 3.49
N LYS A 3 10.44 -15.96 3.09
CA LYS A 3 10.28 -15.31 1.79
C LYS A 3 11.14 -14.03 1.83
N PRO A 4 12.12 -13.83 0.95
CA PRO A 4 12.80 -12.54 0.86
C PRO A 4 11.75 -11.44 0.70
N GLN A 5 11.98 -10.29 1.35
CA GLN A 5 11.09 -9.14 1.20
C GLN A 5 11.10 -8.75 -0.28
N ILE A 6 10.04 -9.07 -1.02
CA ILE A 6 9.92 -8.88 -2.48
C ILE A 6 10.32 -7.45 -2.88
N ARG A 7 10.02 -6.45 -2.03
CA ARG A 7 10.47 -5.05 -2.22
C ARG A 7 11.98 -4.90 -2.36
N LYS A 8 12.78 -5.60 -1.56
CA LYS A 8 14.24 -5.55 -1.65
C LYS A 8 14.75 -6.11 -2.97
N ILE A 9 14.14 -7.19 -3.47
CA ILE A 9 14.47 -7.77 -4.78
C ILE A 9 14.01 -6.83 -5.90
N ASP A 10 12.84 -6.23 -5.78
CA ASP A 10 12.32 -5.26 -6.75
C ASP A 10 13.26 -4.05 -6.89
N GLU A 11 13.78 -3.55 -5.77
CA GLU A 11 14.62 -2.35 -5.67
C GLU A 11 16.11 -2.60 -5.93
N ASP A 12 16.58 -3.84 -5.86
CA ASP A 12 17.99 -4.19 -6.07
C ASP A 12 18.38 -4.09 -7.55
N SER A 13 19.17 -3.09 -7.92
CA SER A 13 19.64 -2.88 -9.30
C SER A 13 20.66 -3.91 -9.78
N SER A 14 21.24 -4.71 -8.87
CA SER A 14 22.19 -5.77 -9.22
C SER A 14 21.53 -7.05 -9.73
N ILE A 15 20.21 -7.21 -9.49
CA ILE A 15 19.45 -8.37 -9.94
C ILE A 15 18.85 -8.07 -11.33
N PRO A 16 19.10 -8.90 -12.35
CA PRO A 16 18.45 -8.76 -13.65
C PRO A 16 16.92 -8.82 -13.55
N PRO A 17 16.17 -8.03 -14.34
CA PRO A 17 14.71 -8.03 -14.27
C PRO A 17 14.06 -9.41 -14.54
N GLU A 18 14.69 -10.26 -15.36
CA GLU A 18 14.30 -11.65 -15.58
C GLU A 18 14.34 -12.46 -14.29
N ASP A 19 15.42 -12.33 -13.52
CA ASP A 19 15.59 -13.03 -12.24
C ASP A 19 14.60 -12.48 -11.20
N LYS A 20 14.36 -11.16 -11.19
CA LYS A 20 13.28 -10.56 -10.37
C LYS A 20 11.91 -11.15 -10.71
N PHE A 21 11.64 -11.38 -12.00
CA PHE A 21 10.40 -12.01 -12.47
C PHE A 21 10.26 -13.43 -11.91
N GLN A 22 11.33 -14.21 -11.96
CA GLN A 22 11.35 -15.57 -11.41
C GLN A 22 11.13 -15.59 -9.89
N TYR A 23 11.78 -14.69 -9.15
CA TYR A 23 11.52 -14.54 -7.71
C TYR A 23 10.06 -14.17 -7.42
N ARG A 24 9.44 -13.35 -8.27
CA ARG A 24 8.02 -13.00 -8.15
C ARG A 24 7.10 -14.21 -8.34
N LEU A 25 7.38 -15.04 -9.35
CA LEU A 25 6.64 -16.28 -9.62
C LEU A 25 6.72 -17.26 -8.44
N GLN A 26 7.88 -17.32 -7.76
CA GLN A 26 8.04 -18.16 -6.56
C GLN A 26 7.36 -17.56 -5.33
N ALA A 27 7.23 -16.23 -5.26
CA ALA A 27 6.70 -15.55 -4.10
C ALA A 27 5.16 -15.53 -4.04
N VAL A 28 4.47 -15.58 -5.19
CA VAL A 28 3.01 -15.68 -5.26
C VAL A 28 2.51 -17.01 -4.72
N VAL A 29 1.32 -17.00 -4.10
CA VAL A 29 0.68 -18.24 -3.64
C VAL A 29 0.18 -19.02 -4.87
N PRO A 30 0.59 -20.28 -5.07
CA PRO A 30 0.14 -21.07 -6.23
C PRO A 30 -1.38 -21.11 -6.36
N LYS A 31 -1.89 -21.13 -7.61
CA LYS A 31 -3.34 -21.14 -7.95
C LYS A 31 -4.15 -19.91 -7.50
N SER A 32 -3.52 -18.91 -6.89
CA SER A 32 -4.17 -17.66 -6.51
C SER A 32 -4.54 -16.79 -7.72
N LYS A 33 -5.43 -15.80 -7.52
CA LYS A 33 -5.74 -14.79 -8.55
C LYS A 33 -4.49 -13.98 -8.94
N ALA A 34 -3.58 -13.73 -7.98
CA ALA A 34 -2.31 -13.06 -8.23
C ALA A 34 -1.36 -13.94 -9.07
N ALA A 35 -1.25 -15.24 -8.77
CA ALA A 35 -0.44 -16.17 -9.57
C ALA A 35 -0.89 -16.19 -11.04
N ARG A 36 -2.21 -16.29 -11.28
CA ARG A 36 -2.77 -16.20 -12.64
C ARG A 36 -2.42 -14.91 -13.37
N VAL A 37 -2.28 -13.78 -12.66
CA VAL A 37 -1.87 -12.51 -13.28
C VAL A 37 -0.40 -12.54 -13.70
N VAL A 38 0.47 -13.10 -12.86
CA VAL A 38 1.91 -13.19 -13.20
C VAL A 38 2.16 -14.22 -14.31
N GLU A 39 1.44 -15.35 -14.28
CA GLU A 39 1.56 -16.44 -15.26
C GLU A 39 1.12 -16.07 -16.69
N ILE A 40 0.31 -15.03 -16.86
CA ILE A 40 -0.11 -14.53 -18.19
C ILE A 40 1.08 -13.95 -18.97
N PHE A 41 2.06 -13.41 -18.26
CA PHE A 41 3.23 -12.78 -18.87
C PHE A 41 4.37 -13.78 -18.98
N PRO A 42 4.99 -13.93 -20.17
CA PRO A 42 6.28 -14.59 -20.28
C PRO A 42 7.29 -13.92 -19.35
N ALA A 43 8.10 -14.72 -18.66
CA ALA A 43 9.09 -14.24 -17.69
C ALA A 43 10.32 -13.61 -18.36
N THR A 44 10.13 -12.42 -18.93
CA THR A 44 11.15 -11.61 -19.60
C THR A 44 11.28 -10.24 -18.94
N ALA A 45 12.43 -9.56 -19.10
CA ALA A 45 12.63 -8.22 -18.55
C ALA A 45 11.55 -7.22 -18.98
N ASP A 46 11.20 -7.21 -20.27
CA ASP A 46 10.21 -6.28 -20.82
C ASP A 46 8.81 -6.45 -20.24
N ASN A 47 8.50 -7.66 -19.79
CA ASN A 47 7.19 -8.00 -19.23
C ASN A 47 7.14 -7.85 -17.72
N TYR A 48 8.29 -7.78 -17.04
CA TYR A 48 8.35 -7.54 -15.60
C TYR A 48 7.57 -6.29 -15.16
N PRO A 49 7.84 -5.08 -15.69
CA PRO A 49 7.10 -3.89 -15.27
C PRO A 49 5.61 -3.97 -15.60
N LYS A 50 5.22 -4.67 -16.69
CA LYS A 50 3.81 -4.86 -17.08
C LYS A 50 3.07 -5.77 -16.10
N ALA A 51 3.69 -6.88 -15.70
CA ALA A 51 3.15 -7.78 -14.68
C ALA A 51 2.99 -7.06 -13.33
N ILE A 52 3.97 -6.24 -12.94
CA ILE A 52 3.89 -5.44 -11.71
C ILE A 52 2.78 -4.41 -11.78
N ALA A 53 2.65 -3.69 -12.90
CA ALA A 53 1.58 -2.72 -13.10
C ALA A 53 0.20 -3.39 -13.00
N GLN A 54 0.00 -4.53 -13.66
CA GLN A 54 -1.29 -5.24 -13.60
C GLN A 54 -1.60 -5.81 -12.20
N LEU A 55 -0.59 -6.27 -11.46
CA LEU A 55 -0.77 -6.67 -10.06
C LEU A 55 -1.18 -5.48 -9.18
N LYS A 56 -0.54 -4.32 -9.36
CA LYS A 56 -0.86 -3.10 -8.61
C LYS A 56 -2.25 -2.57 -8.97
N ASP A 57 -2.62 -2.58 -10.24
CA ASP A 57 -3.95 -2.18 -10.71
C ASP A 57 -5.06 -3.07 -10.12
N ARG A 58 -4.88 -4.40 -10.19
CA ARG A 58 -5.90 -5.35 -9.72
C ARG A 58 -5.95 -5.52 -8.21
N PHE A 59 -4.83 -5.39 -7.51
CA PHE A 59 -4.71 -5.76 -6.09
C PHE A 59 -4.06 -4.69 -5.21
N GLY A 60 -3.35 -3.72 -5.79
CA GLY A 60 -2.69 -2.61 -5.10
C GLY A 60 -3.64 -1.45 -4.80
N ARG A 61 -4.82 -1.76 -4.26
CA ARG A 61 -5.84 -0.79 -3.86
C ARG A 61 -5.46 -0.12 -2.54
N GLU A 62 -4.43 0.74 -2.59
CA GLU A 62 -3.98 1.51 -1.43
C GLU A 62 -5.09 2.40 -0.86
N ASP A 63 -6.02 2.84 -1.71
CA ASP A 63 -7.23 3.58 -1.35
C ASP A 63 -8.17 2.78 -0.42
N LEU A 64 -8.22 1.46 -0.58
CA LEU A 64 -9.05 0.58 0.24
C LEU A 64 -8.35 0.13 1.53
N LEU A 65 -7.02 0.24 1.62
CA LEU A 65 -6.28 -0.24 2.78
C LEU A 65 -6.67 0.52 4.06
N VAL A 66 -6.84 1.84 4.00
CA VAL A 66 -7.32 2.64 5.13
C VAL A 66 -8.70 2.17 5.58
N GLN A 67 -9.61 1.92 4.63
CA GLN A 67 -10.97 1.44 4.93
C GLN A 67 -10.95 0.05 5.57
N ILE A 68 -10.14 -0.87 5.06
CA ILE A 68 -9.98 -2.23 5.62
C ILE A 68 -9.42 -2.16 7.04
N TYR A 69 -8.38 -1.35 7.27
CA TYR A 69 -7.83 -1.18 8.63
C TYR A 69 -8.88 -0.62 9.59
N VAL A 70 -9.67 0.39 9.20
CA VAL A 70 -10.73 0.95 10.04
C VAL A 70 -11.89 -0.04 10.26
N TRP A 71 -12.33 -0.74 9.22
CA TRP A 71 -13.42 -1.71 9.30
C TRP A 71 -13.05 -2.97 10.07
N ASP A 72 -11.79 -3.39 10.08
CA ASP A 72 -11.34 -4.55 10.85
C ASP A 72 -11.25 -4.26 12.36
N LEU A 73 -11.04 -2.99 12.77
CA LEU A 73 -10.82 -2.63 14.17
C LEU A 73 -12.05 -2.91 15.05
N LEU A 74 -13.24 -2.50 14.61
CA LEU A 74 -14.47 -2.64 15.39
C LEU A 74 -14.88 -4.11 15.61
N PRO A 75 -15.00 -4.96 14.57
CA PRO A 75 -15.28 -6.39 14.73
C PRO A 75 -14.21 -7.12 15.55
N MET A 76 -12.95 -6.71 15.42
CA MET A 76 -11.87 -7.25 16.24
C MET A 76 -12.16 -6.98 17.72
N VAL A 77 -12.27 -5.71 18.14
CA VAL A 77 -12.57 -5.34 19.54
C VAL A 77 -13.85 -6.02 20.06
N MET A 78 -14.91 -6.07 19.24
CA MET A 78 -16.18 -6.71 19.59
C MET A 78 -16.06 -8.22 19.79
N LYS A 79 -15.30 -8.92 18.93
CA LYS A 79 -15.04 -10.36 19.07
C LYS A 79 -14.44 -10.67 20.44
N TYR A 80 -13.55 -9.82 20.97
CA TYR A 80 -12.95 -9.99 22.29
C TYR A 80 -13.87 -9.56 23.45
N ALA A 81 -14.69 -8.52 23.25
CA ALA A 81 -15.67 -8.11 24.25
C ALA A 81 -16.73 -9.19 24.49
N VAL A 82 -17.12 -9.92 23.44
CA VAL A 82 -18.15 -10.97 23.48
C VAL A 82 -17.59 -12.34 23.89
N SER A 83 -16.36 -12.69 23.49
CA SER A 83 -15.75 -14.01 23.83
C SER A 83 -15.28 -14.12 25.29
N GLY A 84 -15.44 -13.07 26.09
CA GLY A 84 -15.30 -13.13 27.54
C GLY A 84 -13.91 -13.55 28.02
N ARG A 85 -12.83 -12.87 27.57
CA ARG A 85 -11.42 -13.01 28.04
C ARG A 85 -10.79 -14.42 28.07
N ALA A 86 -11.54 -15.50 27.90
CA ALA A 86 -11.14 -16.84 28.30
C ALA A 86 -10.39 -17.63 27.22
N THR A 87 -10.40 -17.17 25.97
CA THR A 87 -9.91 -17.97 24.82
C THR A 87 -8.90 -17.26 23.93
N THR A 88 -8.42 -16.07 24.30
CA THR A 88 -7.62 -15.25 23.38
C THR A 88 -6.37 -14.72 24.03
N ASP A 89 -5.23 -14.98 23.39
CA ASP A 89 -3.92 -14.47 23.77
C ASP A 89 -3.90 -12.94 23.67
N LEU A 90 -4.04 -12.29 24.83
CA LEU A 90 -4.13 -10.84 24.96
C LEU A 90 -2.92 -10.12 24.33
N PRO A 91 -1.66 -10.60 24.48
CA PRO A 91 -0.51 -10.10 23.73
C PRO A 91 -0.70 -10.11 22.21
N SER A 92 -1.17 -11.20 21.62
CA SER A 92 -1.43 -11.27 20.18
C SER A 92 -2.46 -10.24 19.72
N LEU A 93 -3.52 -10.02 20.50
CA LEU A 93 -4.52 -8.98 20.22
C LEU A 93 -3.90 -7.59 20.20
N TYR A 94 -3.15 -7.24 21.25
CA TYR A 94 -2.50 -5.92 21.32
C TYR A 94 -1.53 -5.72 20.17
N GLY A 95 -0.76 -6.75 19.82
CA GLY A 95 0.14 -6.71 18.66
C GLY A 95 -0.60 -6.49 17.34
N GLU A 96 -1.75 -7.13 17.14
CA GLU A 96 -2.55 -6.96 15.92
C GLU A 96 -3.19 -5.56 15.84
N LEU A 97 -3.75 -5.06 16.95
CA LEU A 97 -4.28 -3.69 17.03
C LEU A 97 -3.20 -2.64 16.79
N GLU A 98 -2.05 -2.77 17.44
CA GLU A 98 -0.93 -1.86 17.29
C GLU A 98 -0.41 -1.86 15.85
N SER A 99 -0.33 -3.04 15.20
CA SER A 99 0.04 -3.14 13.80
C SER A 99 -0.92 -2.38 12.89
N LYS A 100 -2.23 -2.53 13.08
CA LYS A 100 -3.25 -1.81 12.28
C LYS A 100 -3.20 -0.30 12.53
N ILE A 101 -3.03 0.15 13.78
CA ILE A 101 -2.90 1.58 14.12
C ILE A 101 -1.65 2.19 13.47
N ARG A 102 -0.49 1.52 13.59
CA ARG A 102 0.76 1.99 12.98
C ARG A 102 0.67 2.07 11.45
N ALA A 103 -0.05 1.14 10.83
CA ALA A 103 -0.32 1.20 9.39
C ALA A 103 -1.12 2.46 9.04
N LEU A 104 -2.21 2.74 9.77
CA LEU A 104 -3.04 3.94 9.59
C LEU A 104 -2.24 5.24 9.77
N GLU A 105 -1.42 5.34 10.82
CA GLU A 105 -0.53 6.49 11.05
C GLU A 105 0.39 6.76 9.85
N SER A 106 0.95 5.70 9.26
CA SER A 106 1.79 5.83 8.07
C SER A 106 1.03 6.35 6.86
N TYR A 107 -0.25 5.98 6.69
CA TYR A 107 -1.09 6.52 5.62
C TYR A 107 -1.44 7.99 5.85
N ILE A 108 -1.83 8.35 7.08
CA ILE A 108 -2.13 9.74 7.45
C ILE A 108 -0.94 10.64 7.12
N LYS A 109 0.26 10.26 7.58
CA LYS A 109 1.49 11.00 7.29
C LYS A 109 1.78 11.13 5.80
N LYS A 110 1.52 10.09 4.99
CA LYS A 110 1.67 10.14 3.52
C LYS A 110 0.75 11.21 2.92
N TYR A 111 -0.52 11.25 3.33
CA TYR A 111 -1.49 12.24 2.83
C TYR A 111 -1.19 13.66 3.32
N GLU A 112 -0.68 13.84 4.54
CA GLU A 112 -0.20 15.15 5.03
C GLU A 112 0.93 15.69 4.15
N VAL A 113 1.94 14.88 3.84
CA VAL A 113 3.06 15.29 2.96
C VAL A 113 2.57 15.69 1.57
N LEU A 114 1.67 14.90 0.98
CA LEU A 114 1.08 15.22 -0.33
C LEU A 114 0.28 16.53 -0.28
N THR A 115 -0.45 16.76 0.81
CA THR A 115 -1.21 18.00 1.00
C THR A 115 -0.30 19.22 1.10
N GLU A 116 0.82 19.11 1.83
CA GLU A 116 1.81 20.19 1.93
C GLU A 116 2.52 20.45 0.59
N GLN A 117 2.82 19.40 -0.18
CA GLN A 117 3.36 19.55 -1.53
C GLN A 117 2.38 20.26 -2.47
N ALA A 118 1.09 19.92 -2.41
CA ALA A 118 0.06 20.59 -3.19
C ALA A 118 -0.07 22.07 -2.80
N LYS A 119 -0.09 22.40 -1.49
CA LYS A 119 -0.07 23.79 -1.01
C LYS A 119 1.15 24.55 -1.53
N LYS A 120 2.33 23.94 -1.50
CA LYS A 120 3.54 24.55 -2.04
C LYS A 120 3.43 24.80 -3.55
N ALA A 121 2.89 23.87 -4.31
CA ALA A 121 2.64 24.04 -5.74
C ALA A 121 1.68 25.22 -6.02
N ILE A 122 0.60 25.34 -5.24
CA ILE A 122 -0.34 26.46 -5.33
C ILE A 122 0.36 27.80 -5.04
N ASN A 123 1.20 27.86 -4.01
CA ASN A 123 1.95 29.09 -3.70
C ASN A 123 2.91 29.48 -4.83
N ILE A 124 3.62 28.51 -5.43
CA ILE A 124 4.49 28.76 -6.59
C ILE A 124 3.67 29.34 -7.75
N LEU A 125 2.49 28.80 -8.04
CA LEU A 125 1.62 29.32 -9.10
C LEU A 125 1.20 30.78 -8.82
N ARG A 126 0.80 31.07 -7.58
CA ARG A 126 0.46 32.44 -7.14
C ARG A 126 1.63 33.41 -7.28
N GLU A 127 2.83 33.02 -6.86
CA GLU A 127 4.06 33.83 -6.99
C GLU A 127 4.41 34.13 -8.46
N ASN A 128 3.99 33.27 -9.39
CA ASN A 128 4.18 33.46 -10.84
C ASN A 128 2.98 34.14 -11.52
N GLY A 129 2.07 34.76 -10.77
CA GLY A 129 0.94 35.52 -11.31
C GLY A 129 -0.24 34.69 -11.78
N PHE A 130 -0.25 33.38 -11.52
CA PHE A 130 -1.41 32.53 -11.74
C PHE A 130 -2.29 32.58 -10.49
N THR A 131 -3.21 33.55 -10.45
CA THR A 131 -4.23 33.67 -9.40
C THR A 131 -5.55 33.04 -9.85
N ASP A 132 -6.36 32.53 -8.91
CA ASP A 132 -7.71 32.09 -9.24
C ASP A 132 -8.51 33.31 -9.72
N PRO A 133 -9.16 33.27 -10.90
CA PRO A 133 -10.01 34.36 -11.36
C PRO A 133 -11.21 34.63 -10.44
N ASN A 134 -11.50 33.74 -9.48
CA ASN A 134 -12.52 33.89 -8.44
C ASN A 134 -11.93 34.16 -7.04
N ASP A 135 -10.61 34.31 -6.88
CA ASP A 135 -10.05 34.76 -5.60
C ASP A 135 -10.57 36.19 -5.37
N PRO A 136 -11.30 36.47 -4.26
CA PRO A 136 -11.83 37.80 -4.01
C PRO A 136 -10.64 38.77 -3.92
N VAL A 137 -10.64 39.77 -4.81
CA VAL A 137 -9.64 40.83 -4.81
C VAL A 137 -9.68 41.48 -3.42
N SER A 138 -8.55 41.43 -2.71
CA SER A 138 -8.38 42.17 -1.47
C SER A 138 -8.56 43.66 -1.78
N GLU A 139 -9.70 44.24 -1.38
CA GLU A 139 -9.86 45.70 -1.25
C GLU A 139 -9.00 46.24 -0.11
#